data_AF-A0A6N9P6V8-F1
#
_entry.id   AF-A0A6N9P6V8-F1
#
_cell.length_a   1.000
_cell.length_b   1.000
_cell.length_c   1.000
_cell.angle_alpha   90.00
_cell.angle_beta   90.00
_cell.angle_gamma   90.00
#
_symmetry.space_group_name_H-M   'P 1'
#
loop_
_entity.id
_entity.type
_entity.pdbx_description
1 polymer ?
#
loop_
_entity_poly.entity_id
_entity_poly.type
_entity_poly.pdbx_seq_one_letter_code
_entity_poly.pdbx_strand_id
1 'polypeptide(L)'
;MAAKKPKRMTQREKDSRAAAKKRLQEEGILPPNKPRLNRKKFAAGVWAEYELENPASFDIWLYKAIRATVGPDMREVTAEEVGVLKLIKLAIETRKFHERLKAEGRETYKLKEYLDEVYEPVMKL
;
A
#
# COMPACT_ATOMS: atom_id res chain seq x y z
N MET A 1 16.04 -18.99 -27.78
CA MET A 1 17.11 -17.99 -27.96
C MET A 1 17.33 -17.26 -26.64
N ALA A 2 18.49 -17.43 -25.99
CA ALA A 2 18.78 -16.72 -24.73
C ALA A 2 18.98 -15.22 -25.01
N ALA A 3 18.19 -14.36 -24.37
CA ALA A 3 18.31 -12.90 -24.54
C ALA A 3 19.68 -12.43 -24.01
N LYS A 4 20.49 -11.81 -24.88
CA LYS A 4 21.77 -11.19 -24.50
C LYS A 4 21.51 -10.08 -23.48
N LYS A 5 22.24 -10.09 -22.36
CA LYS A 5 22.15 -9.02 -21.34
C LYS A 5 22.49 -7.66 -21.98
N PRO A 6 21.69 -6.61 -21.74
CA PRO A 6 21.95 -5.29 -22.29
C PRO A 6 23.26 -4.71 -21.74
N LYS A 7 24.02 -4.02 -22.61
CA LYS A 7 25.30 -3.38 -22.24
C LYS A 7 25.06 -2.33 -21.16
N ARG A 8 25.84 -2.41 -20.08
CA ARG A 8 25.78 -1.41 -19.00
C ARG A 8 26.25 -0.07 -19.53
N MET A 9 25.43 0.95 -19.33
CA MET A 9 25.72 2.31 -19.76
C MET A 9 26.95 2.88 -19.02
N THR A 10 27.87 3.46 -19.78
CA THR A 10 29.04 4.20 -19.28
C THR A 10 28.59 5.49 -18.60
N GLN A 11 29.48 6.10 -17.80
CA GLN A 11 29.15 7.35 -17.13
C GLN A 11 28.85 8.48 -18.13
N ARG A 12 29.66 8.59 -19.20
CA ARG A 12 29.46 9.57 -20.28
C ARG A 12 28.08 9.46 -20.95
N GLU A 13 27.63 8.24 -21.20
CA GLU A 13 26.32 8.00 -21.81
C GLU A 13 25.15 8.40 -20.88
N LYS A 14 25.29 8.21 -19.57
CA LYS A 14 24.29 8.68 -18.59
C LYS A 14 24.21 10.21 -18.55
N ASP A 15 25.37 10.87 -18.56
CA ASP A 15 25.44 12.33 -18.50
C ASP A 15 24.86 12.95 -19.78
N SER A 16 25.19 12.38 -20.95
CA SER A 16 24.60 12.77 -22.23
C SER A 16 23.07 12.63 -22.24
N ARG A 17 22.55 11.50 -21.72
CA ARG A 17 21.09 11.30 -21.60
C ARG A 17 20.43 12.28 -20.65
N ALA A 18 21.07 12.60 -19.52
CA ALA A 18 20.53 13.58 -18.56
C ALA A 18 20.47 14.99 -19.17
N ALA A 19 21.50 15.40 -19.92
CA ALA A 19 21.53 16.67 -20.62
C ALA A 19 20.45 16.75 -21.72
N ALA A 20 20.33 15.70 -22.54
CA ALA A 20 19.30 15.61 -23.57
C ALA A 20 17.89 15.67 -22.95
N LYS A 21 17.65 14.94 -21.86
CA LYS A 21 16.38 14.97 -21.13
C LYS A 21 16.06 16.39 -20.63
N LYS A 22 17.05 17.10 -20.05
CA LYS A 22 16.87 18.47 -19.57
C LYS A 22 16.50 19.41 -20.71
N ARG A 23 17.21 19.35 -21.84
CA ARG A 23 16.91 20.14 -23.03
C ARG A 23 15.49 19.89 -23.55
N LEU A 24 15.08 18.62 -23.67
CA LEU A 24 13.74 18.26 -24.11
C LEU A 24 12.64 18.71 -23.13
N GLN A 25 12.95 18.81 -21.83
CA GLN A 25 12.04 19.37 -20.83
C GLN A 25 11.93 20.90 -20.97
N GLU A 26 13.03 21.59 -21.25
CA GLU A 26 13.06 23.04 -21.50
C GLU A 26 12.32 23.41 -22.81
N GLU A 27 12.44 22.59 -23.85
CA GLU A 27 11.72 22.73 -25.12
C GLU A 27 10.23 22.32 -25.02
N GLY A 28 9.77 21.84 -23.86
CA GLY A 28 8.38 21.43 -23.63
C GLY A 28 7.98 20.11 -24.30
N ILE A 29 8.91 19.40 -24.93
CA ILE A 29 8.68 18.10 -25.58
C ILE A 29 8.49 16.99 -24.53
N LEU A 30 9.26 17.04 -23.44
CA LEU A 30 9.12 16.12 -22.31
C LEU A 30 8.48 16.83 -21.10
N PRO A 31 7.54 16.18 -20.39
CA PRO A 31 7.00 16.73 -19.16
C PRO A 31 8.07 16.81 -18.05
N PRO A 32 7.87 17.68 -17.05
CA PRO A 32 8.74 17.75 -15.88
C PRO A 32 8.74 16.41 -15.13
N ASN A 33 9.81 16.15 -14.39
CA ASN A 33 9.90 14.93 -13.59
C ASN A 33 8.78 14.91 -12.54
N LYS A 34 8.05 13.78 -12.47
CA LYS A 34 7.06 13.57 -11.41
C LYS A 34 7.77 13.70 -10.05
N PRO A 35 7.33 14.62 -9.17
CA PRO A 35 7.94 14.76 -7.85
C PRO A 35 7.79 13.46 -7.06
N ARG A 36 8.79 13.15 -6.24
CA ARG A 36 8.70 12.01 -5.32
C ARG A 36 7.57 12.27 -4.33
N LEU A 37 6.73 11.26 -4.07
CA LEU A 37 5.66 11.37 -3.09
C LEU A 37 6.25 11.66 -1.70
N ASN A 38 5.87 12.79 -1.10
CA ASN A 38 6.15 13.03 0.31
C ASN A 38 5.22 12.14 1.14
N ARG A 39 5.72 10.94 1.48
CA ARG A 39 4.94 9.90 2.16
C ARG A 39 4.37 10.36 3.50
N LYS A 40 5.11 11.16 4.28
CA LYS A 40 4.64 11.68 5.58
C LYS A 40 3.49 12.67 5.40
N LYS A 41 3.65 13.62 4.46
CA LYS A 41 2.59 14.60 4.15
C LYS A 41 1.35 13.90 3.59
N PHE A 42 1.55 12.92 2.71
CA PHE A 42 0.46 12.11 2.16
C PHE A 42 -0.29 11.36 3.26
N ALA A 43 0.40 10.64 4.14
CA ALA A 43 -0.22 9.90 5.24
C ALA A 43 -1.00 10.82 6.19
N ALA A 44 -0.41 11.96 6.57
CA ALA A 44 -1.09 12.94 7.43
C ALA A 44 -2.34 13.55 6.77
N GLY A 45 -2.28 13.83 5.46
CA GLY A 45 -3.43 14.35 4.71
C GLY A 45 -4.58 13.36 4.66
N VAL A 46 -4.30 12.10 4.28
CA VAL A 46 -5.32 11.04 4.22
C VAL A 46 -5.93 10.78 5.60
N TRP A 47 -5.13 10.79 6.66
CA TRP A 47 -5.64 10.60 8.02
C TRP A 47 -6.57 11.73 8.45
N ALA A 48 -6.21 12.99 8.16
CA ALA A 48 -7.05 14.14 8.46
C ALA A 48 -8.37 14.11 7.68
N GLU A 49 -8.36 13.67 6.41
CA GLU A 49 -9.59 13.47 5.63
C GLU A 49 -10.45 12.35 6.24
N TYR A 50 -9.84 11.22 6.63
CA TYR A 50 -10.53 10.10 7.26
C TYR A 50 -11.20 10.47 8.59
N GLU A 51 -10.55 11.30 9.42
CA GLU A 51 -11.13 11.76 10.70
C GLU A 51 -12.42 12.60 10.52
N LEU A 52 -12.63 13.17 9.34
CA LEU A 52 -13.83 13.95 9.01
C LEU A 52 -14.96 13.09 8.45
N GLU A 53 -14.68 11.85 8.05
CA GLU A 53 -15.67 10.95 7.47
C GLU A 53 -16.61 10.39 8.53
N ASN A 54 -17.89 10.21 8.16
CA ASN A 54 -18.82 9.50 9.03
C ASN A 54 -18.54 7.98 8.95
N PRO A 55 -18.17 7.31 10.07
CA PRO A 55 -17.76 5.91 10.05
C PRO A 55 -18.82 4.97 9.46
N ALA A 56 -20.09 5.17 9.81
CA ALA A 56 -21.18 4.28 9.40
C ALA A 56 -21.43 4.30 7.88
N SER A 57 -21.25 5.47 7.24
CA SER A 57 -21.35 5.57 5.78
C SER A 57 -20.05 5.20 5.06
N PHE A 58 -18.90 5.42 5.71
CA PHE A 58 -17.58 5.22 5.11
C PHE A 58 -17.31 3.74 4.80
N ASP A 59 -17.81 2.81 5.61
CA ASP A 59 -17.61 1.37 5.44
C ASP A 59 -18.03 0.86 4.04
N ILE A 60 -19.12 1.40 3.48
CA ILE A 60 -19.60 1.04 2.13
C ILE A 60 -18.58 1.47 1.06
N TRP A 61 -18.01 2.66 1.22
CA TRP A 61 -17.02 3.20 0.29
C TRP A 61 -15.67 2.50 0.43
N LEU A 62 -15.27 2.18 1.66
CA LEU A 62 -14.07 1.39 1.93
C LEU A 62 -14.17 -0.01 1.30
N TYR A 63 -15.32 -0.67 1.42
CA TYR A 63 -15.57 -1.96 0.76
C TYR A 63 -15.45 -1.85 -0.77
N LYS A 64 -16.02 -0.81 -1.38
CA LYS A 64 -15.90 -0.57 -2.83
C LYS A 64 -14.45 -0.32 -3.24
N ALA A 65 -13.69 0.46 -2.46
CA ALA A 65 -12.29 0.74 -2.73
C ALA A 65 -11.43 -0.53 -2.66
N ILE A 66 -11.65 -1.39 -1.66
CA ILE A 66 -10.98 -2.69 -1.54
C ILE A 66 -11.24 -3.53 -2.80
N ARG A 67 -12.50 -3.65 -3.23
CA ARG A 67 -12.90 -4.42 -4.42
C ARG A 67 -12.35 -3.86 -5.73
N ALA A 68 -12.01 -2.58 -5.78
CA ALA A 68 -11.37 -1.95 -6.92
C ALA A 68 -9.84 -2.13 -6.92
N THR A 69 -9.24 -2.42 -5.77
CA THR A 69 -7.78 -2.51 -5.60
C THR A 69 -7.28 -3.95 -5.63
N VAL A 70 -8.02 -4.88 -5.02
CA VAL A 70 -7.63 -6.30 -4.92
C VAL A 70 -8.80 -7.22 -5.25
N GLY A 71 -8.48 -8.40 -5.79
CA GLY A 71 -9.48 -9.38 -6.19
C GLY A 71 -8.91 -10.81 -6.19
N PRO A 72 -9.77 -11.82 -6.45
CA PRO A 72 -9.35 -13.22 -6.47
C PRO A 72 -8.41 -13.54 -7.65
N ASP A 73 -8.61 -12.87 -8.80
CA ASP A 73 -7.92 -13.16 -10.05
C ASP A 73 -6.97 -12.02 -10.45
N MET A 74 -5.93 -11.80 -9.65
CA MET A 74 -4.89 -10.80 -9.95
C MET A 74 -3.77 -11.42 -10.79
N ARG A 75 -3.39 -10.74 -11.87
CA ARG A 75 -2.27 -11.16 -12.73
C ARG A 75 -0.93 -11.12 -11.99
N GLU A 76 -0.71 -10.08 -11.21
CA GLU A 76 0.45 -9.87 -10.35
C GLU A 76 -0.03 -9.27 -9.03
N VAL A 77 0.74 -9.48 -7.96
CA VAL A 77 0.46 -8.91 -6.64
C VAL A 77 1.63 -8.04 -6.21
N THR A 78 1.39 -6.74 -6.18
CA THR A 78 2.35 -5.68 -5.82
C THR A 78 2.42 -5.49 -4.31
N ALA A 79 3.47 -4.80 -3.84
CA ALA A 79 3.62 -4.47 -2.42
C ALA A 79 2.47 -3.59 -1.88
N GLU A 80 1.86 -2.75 -2.72
CA GLU A 80 0.70 -1.92 -2.35
C GLU A 80 -0.54 -2.79 -2.15
N GLU A 81 -0.79 -3.75 -3.05
CA GLU A 81 -1.89 -4.72 -2.94
C GLU A 81 -1.70 -5.67 -1.76
N VAL A 82 -0.47 -6.12 -1.45
CA VAL A 82 -0.18 -6.88 -0.22
C VAL A 82 -0.56 -6.09 1.03
N GLY A 83 -0.31 -4.78 1.06
CA GLY A 83 -0.73 -3.91 2.16
C GLY A 83 -2.24 -3.93 2.37
N VAL A 84 -3.02 -3.85 1.29
CA VAL A 84 -4.49 -3.93 1.34
C VAL A 84 -4.97 -5.31 1.78
N LEU A 85 -4.38 -6.39 1.24
CA LEU A 85 -4.72 -7.76 1.64
C LEU A 85 -4.43 -8.03 3.11
N LYS A 86 -3.32 -7.49 3.65
CA LYS A 86 -3.02 -7.55 5.08
C LYS A 86 -4.06 -6.83 5.92
N LEU A 87 -4.56 -5.67 5.49
CA LEU A 87 -5.64 -4.97 6.18
C LEU A 87 -6.92 -5.81 6.24
N ILE A 88 -7.31 -6.45 5.13
CA ILE A 88 -8.47 -7.36 5.07
C ILE A 88 -8.26 -8.56 6.01
N LYS A 89 -7.06 -9.18 5.96
CA LYS A 89 -6.72 -10.30 6.82
C LYS A 89 -6.74 -9.91 8.30
N LEU A 90 -6.23 -8.73 8.64
CA LEU A 90 -6.27 -8.20 9.99
C LEU A 90 -7.72 -8.09 10.47
N ALA A 91 -8.62 -7.48 9.69
CA ALA A 91 -10.04 -7.39 10.05
C ALA A 91 -10.70 -8.76 10.28
N ILE A 92 -10.39 -9.76 9.44
CA ILE A 92 -10.90 -11.14 9.58
C ILE A 92 -10.41 -11.78 10.89
N GLU A 93 -9.11 -11.71 11.16
CA GLU A 93 -8.54 -12.33 12.36
C GLU A 93 -8.94 -11.58 13.64
N THR A 94 -9.06 -10.26 13.61
CA THR A 94 -9.65 -9.46 14.70
C THR A 94 -11.08 -9.89 15.00
N ARG A 95 -11.92 -10.12 13.97
CA ARG A 95 -13.28 -10.60 14.17
C ARG A 95 -13.31 -11.97 14.84
N LYS A 96 -12.53 -12.93 14.33
CA LYS A 96 -12.43 -14.29 14.91
C LYS A 96 -11.93 -14.24 16.36
N PHE A 97 -10.96 -13.38 16.65
CA PHE A 97 -10.44 -13.17 18.00
C PHE A 97 -11.56 -12.72 18.96
N HIS A 98 -12.38 -11.75 18.57
CA HIS A 98 -13.51 -11.29 19.39
C HIS A 98 -14.63 -12.34 19.51
N GLU A 99 -14.94 -13.08 18.43
CA GLU A 99 -15.91 -14.18 18.46
C GLU A 99 -15.48 -15.27 19.45
N ARG A 100 -14.18 -15.60 19.48
CA ARG A 100 -13.61 -16.57 20.43
C ARG A 100 -13.67 -16.05 21.87
N LEU A 101 -13.27 -14.81 22.13
CA LEU A 101 -13.38 -14.20 23.47
C LEU A 101 -14.82 -14.24 23.99
N LYS A 102 -15.80 -13.94 23.13
CA LYS A 102 -17.21 -14.04 23.47
C LYS A 102 -17.63 -15.47 23.83
N ALA A 103 -17.13 -16.48 23.10
CA ALA A 103 -17.38 -17.88 23.42
C ALA A 103 -16.73 -18.32 24.74
N GLU A 104 -15.60 -17.71 25.11
CA GLU A 104 -14.92 -17.91 26.41
C GLU A 104 -15.57 -17.13 27.56
N GLY A 105 -16.60 -16.31 27.30
CA GLY A 105 -17.23 -15.46 28.31
C GLY A 105 -16.37 -14.27 28.75
N ARG A 106 -15.38 -13.88 27.93
CA ARG A 106 -14.47 -12.76 28.19
C ARG A 106 -14.90 -11.53 27.40
N GLU A 107 -15.09 -10.41 28.10
CA GLU A 107 -15.38 -9.10 27.47
C GLU A 107 -14.11 -8.26 27.22
N THR A 108 -12.98 -8.65 27.82
CA THR A 108 -11.73 -7.89 27.73
C THR A 108 -10.52 -8.78 27.44
N TYR A 109 -9.50 -8.18 26.85
CA TYR A 109 -8.23 -8.81 26.51
C TYR A 109 -7.07 -7.86 26.77
N LYS A 110 -5.87 -8.41 26.95
CA LYS A 110 -4.65 -7.60 27.07
C LYS A 110 -4.19 -7.16 25.68
N LEU A 111 -3.66 -5.95 25.56
CA LEU A 111 -3.10 -5.48 24.28
C LEU A 111 -2.06 -6.45 23.72
N LYS A 112 -1.22 -7.03 24.59
CA LYS A 112 -0.20 -8.01 24.20
C LYS A 112 -0.81 -9.29 23.60
N GLU A 113 -1.95 -9.75 24.12
CA GLU A 113 -2.66 -10.92 23.58
C GLU A 113 -3.10 -10.66 22.14
N TYR A 114 -3.71 -9.49 21.87
CA TYR A 114 -4.08 -9.10 20.52
C TYR A 114 -2.87 -8.89 19.60
N LEU A 115 -1.80 -8.29 20.13
CA LEU A 115 -0.56 -8.08 19.38
C LEU A 115 0.03 -9.42 18.91
N ASP A 116 0.19 -10.36 19.84
CA ASP A 116 0.85 -11.64 19.63
C ASP A 116 -0.01 -12.58 18.77
N GLU A 117 -1.33 -12.60 18.97
CA GLU A 117 -2.23 -13.55 18.30
C GLU A 117 -2.80 -13.05 16.97
N VAL A 118 -2.93 -11.73 16.78
CA VAL A 118 -3.60 -11.15 15.61
C VAL A 118 -2.67 -10.25 14.81
N TYR A 119 -2.13 -9.20 15.43
CA TYR A 119 -1.42 -8.15 14.69
C TYR A 119 -0.08 -8.64 14.10
N GLU A 120 0.81 -9.18 14.93
CA GLU A 120 2.13 -9.63 14.49
C GLU A 120 2.08 -10.74 13.44
N PRO A 121 1.26 -11.79 13.58
CA PRO A 121 1.16 -12.83 12.57
C PRO A 121 0.76 -12.28 11.20
N VAL A 122 -0.16 -11.33 11.14
CA VAL A 122 -0.60 -10.72 9.87
C VAL A 122 0.46 -9.80 9.28
N MET A 123 1.14 -9.00 10.11
CA MET A 123 2.16 -8.06 9.62
C MET A 123 3.43 -8.75 9.11
N LYS A 124 3.73 -9.96 9.61
CA LYS A 124 4.88 -10.78 9.20
C LYS A 124 4.68 -11.57 7.88
N LEU A 125 3.47 -11.60 7.31
CA LEU A 125 3.19 -12.21 6.00
C LEU A 125 3.93 -11.50 4.84
#